data_AF-A0A1B7NKE4-F1
#
_entry.id   AF-A0A1B7NKE4-F1
#
_cell.length_a   1.000
_cell.length_b   1.000
_cell.length_c   1.000
_cell.angle_alpha   90.00
_cell.angle_beta   90.00
_cell.angle_gamma   90.00
#
_symmetry.space_group_name_H-M   'P 1'
#
loop_
_entity.id
_entity.type
_entity.pdbx_description
1 polymer ?
#
loop_
_entity_poly.entity_id
_entity_poly.type
_entity_poly.pdbx_seq_one_letter_code
_entity_poly.pdbx_strand_id
1 'polypeptide(L)' 'MSYSKSPSEYSVRKVGQPNTLEFRAYIERDGQPVSPFHDIPLYANEQQTILNMVVEIPRWTNAKLEVC' A
#
# COMPACT_ATOMS: atom_id res chain seq x y z
N MET A 1 -17.21 -9.88 17.30
CA MET A 1 -16.93 -8.54 16.75
C MET A 1 -16.68 -8.67 15.26
N SER A 2 -17.68 -8.41 14.41
CA SER A 2 -17.47 -8.25 12.97
C SER A 2 -16.94 -6.84 12.73
N TYR A 3 -15.64 -6.70 12.49
CA TYR A 3 -15.10 -5.44 12.00
C TYR A 3 -15.58 -5.28 10.55
N SER A 4 -16.59 -4.44 10.33
CA SER A 4 -16.93 -3.99 8.97
C SER A 4 -15.73 -3.19 8.47
N LYS A 5 -15.00 -3.75 7.51
CA LYS A 5 -13.88 -3.05 6.86
C LYS A 5 -14.46 -1.88 6.08
N SER A 6 -14.31 -0.66 6.61
CA SER A 6 -14.54 0.55 5.82
C SER A 6 -13.67 0.48 4.56
N PRO A 7 -14.19 0.90 3.39
CA PRO A 7 -13.38 0.94 2.18
C PRO A 7 -12.11 1.77 2.45
N SER A 8 -10.97 1.23 2.03
CA SER A 8 -9.68 1.91 2.15
C SER A 8 -9.68 3.13 1.23
N GLU A 9 -9.23 4.28 1.72
CA GLU A 9 -8.99 5.49 0.90
C GLU A 9 -7.91 5.26 -0.17
N TYR A 10 -7.06 4.25 0.03
CA TYR A 10 -5.99 3.88 -0.88
C TYR A 10 -6.34 2.64 -1.71
N SER A 11 -6.02 2.69 -3.01
CA SER A 11 -6.05 1.57 -3.95
C SER A 11 -4.68 1.25 -4.52
N VAL A 12 -4.57 0.14 -5.26
CA VAL A 12 -3.32 -0.28 -5.91
C VAL A 12 -3.50 -0.34 -7.41
N ARG A 13 -2.70 0.44 -8.15
CA ARG A 13 -2.55 0.32 -9.60
C ARG A 13 -1.39 -0.61 -9.90
N LYS A 14 -1.68 -1.73 -10.57
CA LYS A 14 -0.67 -2.71 -11.01
C LYS A 14 -0.31 -2.46 -12.47
N VAL A 15 0.98 -2.46 -12.75
CA VAL A 15 1.55 -2.42 -14.11
C VAL A 15 2.37 -3.69 -14.30
N GLY A 16 2.19 -4.38 -15.43
CA GLY A 16 2.82 -5.67 -15.68
C GLY A 16 2.22 -6.83 -14.89
N GLN A 17 2.80 -8.02 -15.05
CA GLN A 17 2.40 -9.23 -14.35
C GLN A 17 3.28 -9.46 -13.11
N PRO A 18 2.76 -10.02 -12.02
CA PRO A 18 3.59 -10.40 -10.87
C PRO A 18 4.75 -11.31 -11.29
N ASN A 19 5.90 -11.15 -10.64
CA ASN A 19 7.13 -11.92 -10.88
C ASN A 19 7.79 -11.67 -12.26
N THR A 20 7.59 -10.49 -12.86
CA THR A 20 8.36 -10.02 -14.02
C THR A 20 9.15 -8.76 -13.68
N LEU A 21 10.11 -8.39 -14.53
CA LEU A 21 10.97 -7.22 -14.31
C LEU A 21 10.22 -5.89 -14.43
N GLU A 22 9.13 -5.89 -15.18
CA GLU A 22 8.26 -4.75 -15.46
C GLU A 22 7.20 -4.55 -14.37
N PHE A 23 7.06 -5.49 -13.43
CA PHE A 23 6.03 -5.42 -12.40
C PHE A 23 6.22 -4.18 -11.52
N ARG A 24 5.19 -3.34 -11.44
CA ARG A 24 5.11 -2.22 -10.51
C ARG A 24 3.75 -2.17 -9.84
N ALA A 25 3.72 -1.79 -8.58
CA ALA A 25 2.49 -1.55 -7.82
C ALA A 25 2.55 -0.13 -7.25
N TYR A 26 1.71 0.76 -7.77
CA TYR A 26 1.58 2.13 -7.29
C TYR A 26 0.42 2.22 -6.32
N ILE A 27 0.59 3.02 -5.27
CA ILE A 27 -0.52 3.39 -4.39
C ILE A 27 -1.24 4.57 -5.02
N GLU A 28 -2.56 4.51 -5.03
CA GLU A 28 -3.41 5.61 -5.48
C GLU A 28 -4.26 6.12 -4.34
N ARG A 29 -4.53 7.43 -4.39
CA ARG A 29 -5.57 8.10 -3.62
C ARG A 29 -6.45 8.85 -4.62
N ASP A 30 -7.76 8.66 -4.54
CA ASP A 30 -8.72 9.27 -5.47
C ASP A 30 -8.39 9.04 -6.96
N GLY A 31 -7.85 7.84 -7.26
CA GLY A 31 -7.47 7.43 -8.62
C GLY A 31 -6.16 8.03 -9.15
N GLN A 32 -5.45 8.84 -8.35
CA GLN A 32 -4.16 9.41 -8.71
C GLN A 32 -3.02 8.71 -7.97
N PRO A 33 -1.91 8.35 -8.66
CA PRO A 33 -0.72 7.80 -8.00
C PRO A 33 -0.14 8.78 -6.98
N VAL A 34 0.19 8.28 -5.80
CA VAL A 34 0.87 9.02 -4.72
C VAL A 34 2.17 8.30 -4.34
N SER A 35 3.14 9.04 -3.83
CA SER A 35 4.38 8.45 -3.33
C SER A 35 4.14 7.71 -2.02
N PRO A 36 4.41 6.39 -1.95
CA PRO A 36 4.27 5.64 -0.71
C PRO A 36 5.27 6.07 0.37
N PHE A 37 6.37 6.73 -0.03
CA PHE A 37 7.44 7.13 0.89
C PHE A 37 7.24 8.55 1.46
N HIS A 38 6.56 9.43 0.72
CA HIS A 38 6.43 10.84 1.08
C HIS A 38 5.00 11.28 1.38
N ASP A 39 4.00 10.73 0.69
CA ASP A 39 2.65 11.29 0.70
C ASP A 39 1.68 10.54 1.63
N ILE A 40 2.04 9.33 2.07
CA ILE A 40 1.26 8.56 3.03
C ILE A 40 1.65 9.00 4.45
N PRO A 41 0.72 9.58 5.24
CA PRO A 41 1.03 9.98 6.60
C PRO A 41 1.42 8.77 7.45
N LEU A 42 2.44 8.92 8.29
CA LEU A 42 2.84 7.85 9.21
C LEU A 42 1.70 7.47 10.16
N TYR A 43 0.97 8.46 10.67
CA TYR A 43 -0.13 8.27 11.62
C TYR A 43 -1.48 8.30 10.90
N ALA A 44 -2.29 7.26 11.11
CA ALA A 44 -3.66 7.20 10.61
C ALA A 44 -4.65 7.91 11.56
N ASN A 45 -4.27 8.12 12.82
CA ASN A 45 -5.03 8.90 13.79
C ASN A 45 -4.18 9.98 14.45
N GLU A 46 -4.79 11.14 14.73
CA GLU A 46 -4.09 12.29 15.31
C GLU A 46 -3.63 12.03 16.76
N GLN A 47 -4.29 11.09 17.46
CA GLN A 47 -3.91 10.67 18.81
C GLN A 47 -2.70 9.71 18.84
N GLN A 48 -2.07 9.47 17.68
CA GLN A 48 -0.75 8.83 17.49
C GLN A 48 -0.59 7.38 17.98
N THR A 49 -1.63 6.56 17.87
CA THR A 49 -1.58 5.14 18.27
C THR A 49 -1.80 4.16 17.13
N ILE A 50 -2.20 4.65 15.96
CA ILE A 50 -2.44 3.85 14.76
C ILE A 50 -1.55 4.39 13.63
N LEU A 51 -0.75 3.51 13.04
CA LEU A 51 0.16 3.84 11.95
C LEU A 51 -0.34 3.26 10.62
N ASN A 52 -0.01 3.94 9.52
CA ASN A 52 -0.16 3.39 8.19
C ASN A 52 1.04 2.50 7.87
N MET A 53 0.76 1.26 7.46
CA MET A 53 1.77 0.31 7.00
C MET A 53 1.63 0.11 5.50
N VAL A 54 2.71 0.35 4.76
CA VAL A 54 2.82 -0.05 3.37
C VAL A 54 3.33 -1.49 3.34
N VAL A 55 2.48 -2.41 2.88
CA VAL A 55 2.83 -3.83 2.80
C VAL A 55 3.49 -4.10 1.45
N GLU A 56 4.76 -4.51 1.48
CA GLU A 56 5.51 -4.87 0.27
C GLU A 56 5.41 -6.37 -0.04
N ILE A 57 5.58 -7.22 0.97
CA ILE A 57 5.69 -8.68 0.82
C ILE A 57 4.65 -9.39 1.69
N PRO A 58 3.62 -10.01 1.10
CA PRO A 58 2.68 -10.84 1.85
C PRO A 58 3.36 -12.04 2.51
N ARG A 59 2.87 -12.44 3.68
CA ARG A 59 3.43 -13.58 4.43
C ARG A 59 3.48 -14.86 3.58
N TRP A 60 4.59 -15.59 3.69
CA TRP A 60 4.89 -16.82 2.94
C TRP A 60 4.97 -16.64 1.42
N THR A 61 5.26 -15.43 0.96
CA THR A 61 5.68 -15.17 -0.43
C THR A 61 7.19 -14.92 -0.48
N ASN A 62 7.79 -15.07 -1.67
CA ASN A 62 9.25 -15.12 -1.83
C ASN A 62 9.81 -13.95 -2.65
N ALA A 63 8.97 -13.27 -3.45
CA ALA A 63 9.41 -12.17 -4.27
C ALA A 63 9.79 -10.97 -3.39
N LYS A 64 11.03 -10.50 -3.50
CA LYS A 64 11.52 -9.32 -2.78
C LYS A 64 11.03 -8.07 -3.51
N LEU A 65 9.86 -7.60 -3.10
CA LEU A 65 9.31 -6.32 -3.52
C LEU A 65 9.79 -5.23 -2.55
N GLU A 66 9.97 -4.01 -3.05
CA GLU A 66 10.40 -2.85 -2.25
C GLU A 66 9.79 -1.56 -2.78
N VAL A 67 9.62 -0.57 -1.91
CA VAL A 67 9.40 0.82 -2.28
C VAL A 67 10.67 1.36 -2.96
N CYS A 68 10.51 1.94 -4.15
CA CYS A 68 11.58 2.60 -4.91
C CYS A 68 11.40 4.11 -4.93
#